data_AF-K1SLY2-F1
#
_entry.id   AF-K1SLY2-F1
#
_cell.length_a   1.000
_cell.length_b   1.000
_cell.length_c   1.000
_cell.angle_alpha   90.00
_cell.angle_beta   90.00
_cell.angle_gamma   90.00
#
_symmetry.space_group_name_H-M   'P 1'
#
loop_
_entity.id
_entity.type
_entity.pdbx_description
1 polymer ?
#
loop_
_entity_poly.entity_id
_entity_poly.type
_entity_poly.pdbx_seq_one_letter_code
_entity_poly.pdbx_strand_id
1 'polypeptide(L)'
;TVLIGLEATSVYGDNLVYFLREDATLAPFNRKIHVLNPKQVKKFHDAYNDLPKNDYVDSFVIADCLRFGRINKEVYMGDYRYKALQNLSRARFFAVQNLVKEKQRFMNVLFKKYSTMTQEKVFSDTFSTTALAVYDEFESAEALANMDLHELTDFIIEKGRIVFLILMQ
;
A
#
# COMPACT_ATOMS: atom_id res chain seq x y z
N THR A 1 -1.33 35.02 2.44
CA THR A 1 -2.15 33.91 1.93
C THR A 1 -1.88 33.76 0.46
N VAL A 2 -1.33 32.62 0.04
CA VAL A 2 -1.15 32.26 -1.37
C VAL A 2 -2.33 31.38 -1.80
N LEU A 3 -2.93 31.71 -2.94
CA LEU A 3 -4.01 30.94 -3.55
C LEU A 3 -3.45 30.19 -4.75
N ILE A 4 -3.64 28.88 -4.77
CA ILE A 4 -3.20 28.01 -5.85
C ILE A 4 -4.44 27.39 -6.49
N GLY A 5 -4.57 27.57 -7.80
CA GLY A 5 -5.66 27.02 -8.61
C GLY A 5 -5.16 25.90 -9.49
N LEU A 6 -5.91 24.81 -9.53
CA LEU A 6 -5.66 23.68 -10.40
C LEU A 6 -6.98 23.32 -11.07
N GLU A 7 -6.94 23.03 -12.37
CA GLU A 7 -8.08 22.39 -13.02
C GLU A 7 -8.19 20.92 -12.58
N ALA A 8 -9.40 20.41 -12.38
CA ALA A 8 -9.61 19.03 -11.98
C ALA A 8 -9.28 18.07 -13.14
N THR A 9 -8.14 17.38 -13.02
CA THR A 9 -7.66 16.37 -13.98
C THR A 9 -7.90 14.95 -13.48
N SER A 10 -9.06 14.70 -12.85
CA SER A 10 -9.39 13.40 -12.23
C SER A 10 -8.27 12.96 -11.26
N VAL A 11 -7.91 11.67 -11.25
CA VAL A 11 -6.87 11.07 -10.39
C VAL A 11 -5.46 11.65 -10.60
N TYR A 12 -5.20 12.30 -11.74
CA TYR A 12 -3.86 12.79 -12.08
C TYR A 12 -3.48 14.08 -11.33
N GLY A 13 -4.48 14.85 -10.89
CA GLY A 13 -4.27 16.08 -10.13
C GLY A 13 -4.00 15.84 -8.65
N ASP A 14 -4.43 14.69 -8.11
CA ASP A 14 -4.37 14.39 -6.67
C ASP A 14 -2.92 14.45 -6.14
N ASN A 15 -1.96 13.87 -6.86
CA ASN A 15 -0.54 13.86 -6.45
C ASN A 15 0.07 15.26 -6.38
N LEU A 16 -0.27 16.13 -7.34
CA LEU A 16 0.22 17.52 -7.35
C LEU A 16 -0.40 18.31 -6.20
N VAL A 17 -1.70 18.12 -5.95
CA VAL A 17 -2.38 18.70 -4.79
C VAL A 17 -1.70 18.25 -3.49
N TYR A 18 -1.31 16.98 -3.37
CA TYR A 18 -0.58 16.46 -2.21
C TYR A 18 0.78 17.12 -2.05
N PHE A 19 1.57 17.14 -3.11
CA PHE A 19 2.90 17.74 -3.09
C PHE A 19 2.84 19.21 -2.65
N LEU A 20 2.01 20.03 -3.30
CA LEU A 20 1.88 21.45 -2.97
C LEU A 20 1.30 21.67 -1.56
N ARG A 21 0.50 20.73 -1.07
CA ARG A 21 -0.03 20.77 0.29
C ARG A 21 0.98 20.34 1.34
N GLU A 22 1.91 19.44 1.07
CA GLU A 22 2.88 18.96 2.08
C GLU A 22 4.18 19.75 2.03
N ASP A 23 4.38 20.55 0.99
CA ASP A 23 5.55 21.39 0.81
C ASP A 23 5.76 22.35 1.99
N ALA A 24 6.87 22.15 2.71
CA ALA A 24 7.27 22.98 3.84
C ALA A 24 7.58 24.42 3.40
N THR A 25 8.05 24.62 2.17
CA THR A 25 8.38 25.96 1.64
C THR A 25 7.13 26.84 1.48
N LEU A 26 5.98 26.21 1.23
CA LEU A 26 4.70 26.91 1.09
C LEU A 26 3.99 27.14 2.43
N ALA A 27 4.50 26.59 3.55
CA ALA A 27 3.85 26.66 4.85
C ALA A 27 3.74 28.10 5.42
N PRO A 28 4.77 28.96 5.32
CA PRO A 28 4.69 30.33 5.81
C PRO A 28 3.62 31.19 5.13
N PHE A 29 3.19 30.81 3.92
CA PHE A 29 2.31 31.63 3.10
C PHE A 29 0.82 31.45 3.38
N ASN A 30 0.44 30.58 4.33
CA ASN A 30 -0.96 30.20 4.58
C ASN A 30 -1.65 29.80 3.26
N ARG A 31 -1.09 28.79 2.59
CA ARG A 31 -1.52 28.33 1.26
C ARG A 31 -2.97 27.84 1.29
N LYS A 32 -3.72 28.12 0.22
CA LYS A 32 -5.06 27.59 -0.06
C LYS A 32 -5.08 27.00 -1.46
N ILE A 33 -5.48 25.73 -1.56
CA ILE A 33 -5.48 25.00 -2.83
C ILE A 33 -6.93 24.78 -3.28
N HIS A 34 -7.23 25.21 -4.49
CA HIS A 34 -8.54 25.12 -5.10
C HIS A 34 -8.47 24.25 -6.35
N VAL A 35 -9.26 23.18 -6.36
CA VAL A 35 -9.45 22.35 -7.56
C VAL A 35 -10.74 22.78 -8.24
N LEU A 36 -10.60 23.32 -9.44
CA LEU A 36 -11.65 23.93 -10.23
C LEU A 36 -12.27 22.91 -11.18
N ASN A 37 -13.58 22.99 -11.37
CA ASN A 37 -14.25 22.16 -12.37
C ASN A 37 -13.82 22.64 -13.78
N PRO A 38 -13.32 21.76 -14.67
CA PRO A 38 -12.96 22.12 -16.04
C PRO A 38 -14.07 22.84 -16.80
N LYS A 39 -15.34 22.49 -16.52
CA LYS A 39 -16.50 23.18 -17.12
C LYS A 39 -16.61 24.64 -16.68
N GLN A 40 -16.21 24.96 -15.45
CA GLN A 40 -16.19 26.34 -14.96
C GLN A 40 -15.03 27.12 -15.55
N VAL A 41 -13.82 26.53 -15.59
CA VAL A 41 -12.64 27.13 -16.21
C VAL A 41 -12.91 27.43 -17.68
N LYS A 42 -13.47 26.47 -18.43
CA LYS A 42 -13.84 26.66 -19.84
C LYS A 42 -14.81 27.82 -20.05
N LYS A 43 -15.89 27.90 -19.26
CA LYS A 43 -16.83 29.04 -19.36
C LYS A 43 -16.19 30.38 -19.05
N PHE A 44 -15.19 30.39 -18.17
CA PHE A 44 -14.43 31.59 -17.83
C PHE A 44 -13.49 31.98 -18.97
N HIS A 45 -12.80 31.01 -19.56
CA HIS A 45 -11.99 31.18 -20.77
C HIS A 45 -12.84 31.74 -21.92
N ASP A 46 -14.03 31.18 -22.16
CA ASP A 46 -14.95 31.60 -23.24
C ASP A 46 -15.48 33.04 -23.05
N ALA A 47 -15.37 33.62 -21.84
CA ALA A 47 -15.77 35.01 -21.58
C ALA A 47 -14.74 36.04 -22.07
N TYR A 48 -13.52 35.60 -22.39
CA TYR A 48 -12.47 36.43 -22.97
C TYR A 48 -12.51 36.38 -24.50
N ASN A 49 -12.31 37.52 -25.15
CA ASN A 49 -12.23 37.59 -26.62
C ASN A 49 -10.85 37.13 -27.11
N ASP A 50 -10.83 36.24 -28.11
CA ASP A 50 -9.65 35.89 -28.92
C ASP A 50 -8.40 35.44 -28.14
N LEU A 51 -8.58 34.72 -27.02
CA LEU A 51 -7.45 34.14 -26.30
C LEU A 51 -6.87 32.91 -27.04
N PRO A 52 -5.54 32.87 -27.27
CA PRO A 52 -4.90 31.68 -27.82
C PRO A 52 -4.91 30.56 -26.79
N LYS A 53 -5.19 29.34 -27.23
CA LYS A 53 -5.16 28.16 -26.37
C LYS A 53 -3.71 27.73 -26.13
N ASN A 54 -3.18 28.05 -24.95
CA ASN A 54 -1.88 27.56 -24.48
C ASN A 54 -1.85 27.50 -22.95
N ASP A 55 -0.90 26.73 -22.40
CA ASP A 55 -0.82 26.45 -20.96
C ASP A 55 -0.63 27.71 -20.10
N TYR A 56 0.05 28.72 -20.64
CA TYR A 56 0.26 30.00 -19.95
C TYR A 56 -1.06 30.77 -19.80
N VAL A 57 -1.85 30.83 -20.87
CA VAL A 57 -3.18 31.46 -20.87
C VAL A 57 -4.15 30.70 -19.98
N ASP A 58 -4.15 29.36 -20.04
CA ASP A 58 -5.00 28.55 -19.16
C ASP A 58 -4.67 28.79 -17.68
N SER A 59 -3.38 28.90 -17.33
CA SER A 59 -2.93 29.25 -15.99
C SER A 59 -3.38 30.65 -15.55
N PHE A 60 -3.33 31.63 -16.48
CA PHE A 60 -3.82 32.98 -16.22
C PHE A 60 -5.34 33.00 -15.97
N VAL A 61 -6.12 32.31 -16.81
CA VAL A 61 -7.58 32.19 -16.67
C VAL A 61 -7.95 31.55 -15.33
N ILE A 62 -7.23 30.50 -14.92
CA ILE A 62 -7.41 29.86 -13.61
C ILE A 62 -7.11 30.84 -12.46
N ALA A 63 -5.99 31.56 -12.53
CA ALA A 63 -5.61 32.54 -11.51
C ALA A 63 -6.64 33.67 -11.41
N ASP A 64 -7.17 34.11 -12.55
CA ASP A 64 -8.17 35.17 -12.59
C ASP A 64 -9.54 34.68 -12.08
N CYS A 65 -9.94 33.45 -12.45
CA CYS A 65 -11.12 32.79 -11.88
C CYS A 65 -11.07 32.79 -10.34
N LEU A 66 -9.89 32.49 -9.75
CA LEU A 66 -9.65 32.58 -8.31
C LEU A 66 -9.80 33.98 -7.74
N ARG A 67 -9.29 35.00 -8.43
CA ARG A 67 -9.38 36.41 -8.01
C ARG A 67 -10.82 36.92 -7.97
N PHE A 68 -11.66 36.48 -8.90
CA PHE A 68 -13.08 36.83 -8.92
C PHE A 68 -13.87 36.31 -7.71
N GLY A 69 -13.29 35.41 -6.90
CA GLY A 69 -13.75 35.13 -5.53
C GLY A 69 -15.09 34.41 -5.39
N ARG A 70 -15.75 34.03 -6.50
CA ARG A 70 -17.01 33.27 -6.50
C ARG A 70 -16.83 31.75 -6.50
N ILE A 71 -15.61 31.26 -6.30
CA ILE A 71 -15.32 29.82 -6.27
C ILE A 71 -15.65 29.26 -4.89
N ASN A 72 -16.60 28.31 -4.90
CA ASN A 72 -17.42 28.02 -3.73
C ASN A 72 -16.87 26.98 -2.75
N LYS A 73 -15.64 26.46 -2.88
CA LYS A 73 -14.99 25.64 -1.84
C LYS A 73 -13.50 25.43 -2.11
N GLU A 74 -12.69 25.57 -1.06
CA GLU A 74 -11.34 25.01 -0.99
C GLU A 74 -11.42 23.47 -0.97
N VAL A 75 -10.38 22.77 -1.42
CA VAL A 75 -10.31 21.31 -1.23
C VAL A 75 -10.29 21.02 0.28
N TYR A 76 -11.41 20.55 0.81
CA TYR A 76 -11.56 20.40 2.25
C TYR A 76 -10.73 19.23 2.78
N MET A 77 -9.98 19.48 3.87
CA MET A 77 -9.12 18.51 4.56
C MET A 77 -9.83 17.21 4.99
N GLY A 78 -11.16 17.26 5.15
CA GLY A 78 -11.99 16.13 5.57
C GLY A 78 -12.01 14.99 4.56
N ASP A 79 -12.30 15.29 3.28
CA ASP A 79 -12.38 14.29 2.22
C ASP A 79 -11.08 13.51 2.03
N TYR A 80 -9.95 14.18 2.25
CA TYR A 80 -8.63 13.57 2.13
C TYR A 80 -8.38 12.48 3.17
N ARG A 81 -8.64 12.75 4.46
CA ARG A 81 -8.42 11.74 5.52
C ARG A 81 -9.27 10.49 5.27
N TYR A 82 -10.50 10.68 4.80
CA TYR A 82 -11.38 9.57 4.43
C TYR A 82 -10.86 8.79 3.22
N LYS A 83 -10.39 9.46 2.16
CA LYS A 83 -9.77 8.79 1.00
C LYS A 83 -8.50 8.02 1.39
N ALA A 84 -7.61 8.62 2.17
CA ALA A 84 -6.39 7.97 2.66
C ALA A 84 -6.71 6.72 3.48
N LEU A 85 -7.68 6.82 4.41
CA LEU A 85 -8.15 5.69 5.21
C LEU A 85 -8.81 4.60 4.34
N GLN A 86 -9.61 4.99 3.35
CA GLN A 86 -10.22 4.05 2.40
C GLN A 86 -9.13 3.29 1.62
N ASN A 87 -8.10 3.99 1.14
CA ASN A 87 -6.99 3.38 0.41
C ASN A 87 -6.19 2.42 1.31
N LEU A 88 -5.89 2.81 2.54
CA LEU A 88 -5.22 1.94 3.51
C LEU A 88 -6.04 0.68 3.82
N SER A 89 -7.36 0.83 3.97
CA SER A 89 -8.26 -0.30 4.22
C SER A 89 -8.29 -1.27 3.05
N ARG A 90 -8.36 -0.76 1.81
CA ARG A 90 -8.28 -1.57 0.59
C ARG A 90 -6.93 -2.27 0.47
N ALA A 91 -5.83 -1.56 0.70
CA ALA A 91 -4.48 -2.12 0.64
C ALA A 91 -4.30 -3.26 1.65
N ARG A 92 -4.78 -3.08 2.89
CA ARG A 92 -4.80 -4.13 3.90
C ARG A 92 -5.61 -5.35 3.45
N PHE A 93 -6.81 -5.13 2.91
CA PHE A 93 -7.65 -6.21 2.41
C PHE A 93 -6.93 -7.03 1.33
N PHE A 94 -6.34 -6.37 0.33
CA PHE A 94 -5.59 -7.05 -0.72
C PHE A 94 -4.34 -7.75 -0.21
N ALA A 95 -3.60 -7.16 0.72
CA ALA A 95 -2.44 -7.80 1.34
C ALA A 95 -2.80 -9.10 2.06
N VAL A 96 -3.90 -9.11 2.82
CA VAL A 96 -4.40 -10.33 3.49
C VAL A 96 -4.84 -11.37 2.46
N GLN A 97 -5.58 -10.98 1.43
CA GLN A 97 -5.99 -11.90 0.36
C GLN A 97 -4.78 -12.53 -0.35
N ASN A 98 -3.75 -11.73 -0.64
CA ASN A 98 -2.53 -12.22 -1.26
C ASN A 98 -1.76 -13.16 -0.32
N LEU A 99 -1.65 -12.83 0.97
CA LEU A 99 -1.04 -13.71 1.96
C LEU A 99 -1.71 -15.09 2.00
N VAL A 100 -3.06 -15.12 2.02
CA VAL A 100 -3.81 -16.39 2.02
C VAL A 100 -3.57 -17.19 0.73
N LYS A 101 -3.55 -16.52 -0.44
CA LYS A 101 -3.25 -17.17 -1.72
C LYS A 101 -1.85 -17.77 -1.76
N GLU A 102 -0.84 -17.04 -1.29
CA GLU A 102 0.54 -17.53 -1.26
C GLU A 102 0.70 -18.68 -0.26
N LYS A 103 0.05 -18.62 0.91
CA LYS A 103 0.02 -19.75 1.85
C LYS A 103 -0.59 -21.00 1.20
N GLN A 104 -1.70 -20.86 0.47
CA GLN A 104 -2.30 -22.00 -0.23
C GLN A 104 -1.38 -22.54 -1.33
N ARG A 105 -0.73 -21.66 -2.10
CA ARG A 105 0.24 -22.05 -3.12
C ARG A 105 1.42 -22.81 -2.50
N PHE A 106 1.94 -22.33 -1.38
CA PHE A 106 2.99 -23.00 -0.62
C PHE A 106 2.55 -24.40 -0.18
N MET A 107 1.35 -24.53 0.41
CA MET A 107 0.82 -25.83 0.82
C MET A 107 0.72 -26.83 -0.33
N ASN A 108 0.31 -26.38 -1.52
CA ASN A 108 0.25 -27.24 -2.70
C ASN A 108 1.64 -27.74 -3.15
N VAL A 109 2.67 -26.89 -3.03
CA VAL A 109 4.06 -27.28 -3.32
C VAL A 109 4.58 -28.22 -2.24
N LEU A 110 4.32 -27.91 -0.98
CA LEU A 110 4.74 -28.70 0.17
C LEU A 110 4.16 -30.12 0.10
N PHE A 111 2.87 -30.25 -0.23
CA PHE A 111 2.20 -31.54 -0.39
C PHE A 111 2.90 -32.45 -1.42
N LYS A 112 3.50 -31.88 -2.48
CA LYS A 112 4.24 -32.67 -3.48
C LYS A 112 5.54 -33.25 -2.93
N LYS A 113 6.20 -32.56 -2.00
CA LYS A 113 7.48 -32.98 -1.41
C LYS A 113 7.31 -33.83 -0.13
N TYR A 114 6.26 -33.53 0.64
CA TYR A 114 6.05 -34.01 2.01
C TYR A 114 4.62 -34.53 2.23
N SER A 115 4.05 -35.23 1.24
CA SER A 115 2.64 -35.67 1.23
C SER A 115 2.21 -36.35 2.54
N THR A 116 3.03 -37.24 3.10
CA THR A 116 2.75 -37.94 4.37
C THR A 116 2.75 -36.99 5.57
N MET A 117 3.79 -36.15 5.71
CA MET A 117 3.89 -35.19 6.82
C MET A 117 2.78 -34.13 6.80
N THR A 118 2.29 -33.76 5.62
CA THR A 118 1.16 -32.82 5.49
C THR A 118 -0.19 -33.41 5.94
N GLN A 119 -0.36 -34.73 5.89
CA GLN A 119 -1.59 -35.41 6.34
C GLN A 119 -1.60 -35.61 7.86
N GLU A 120 -0.44 -35.95 8.44
CA GLU A 120 -0.32 -36.30 9.87
C GLU A 120 -0.21 -35.09 10.81
N LYS A 121 -0.17 -33.86 10.28
CA LYS A 121 0.02 -32.61 11.06
C LYS A 121 1.18 -32.73 12.05
N VAL A 122 2.35 -33.10 11.54
CA VAL A 122 3.58 -33.31 12.34
C VAL A 122 3.95 -32.08 13.18
N PHE A 123 3.68 -30.88 12.69
CA PHE A 123 3.90 -29.62 13.40
C PHE A 123 2.59 -29.02 13.90
N SER A 124 2.64 -28.36 15.06
CA SER A 124 1.51 -27.61 15.62
C SER A 124 1.05 -26.47 14.71
N ASP A 125 1.99 -25.84 14.00
CA ASP A 125 1.74 -24.90 12.89
C ASP A 125 2.68 -25.25 11.72
N THR A 126 2.08 -25.43 10.54
CA THR A 126 2.81 -25.69 9.28
C THR A 126 3.71 -24.52 8.88
N PHE A 127 3.45 -23.30 9.38
CA PHE A 127 4.30 -22.13 9.15
C PHE A 127 5.15 -21.77 10.38
N SER A 128 5.30 -22.69 11.34
CA SER A 128 6.22 -22.50 12.47
C SER A 128 7.68 -22.38 12.00
N THR A 129 8.54 -21.78 12.83
CA THR A 129 9.96 -21.60 12.49
C THR A 129 10.65 -22.94 12.24
N THR A 130 10.37 -23.96 13.06
CA THR A 130 10.93 -25.31 12.90
C THR A 130 10.40 -25.97 11.63
N ALA A 131 9.09 -25.88 11.34
CA ALA A 131 8.52 -26.45 10.12
C ALA A 131 9.15 -25.85 8.86
N LEU A 132 9.25 -24.51 8.81
CA LEU A 132 9.88 -23.82 7.69
C LEU A 132 11.37 -24.18 7.55
N ALA A 133 12.11 -24.31 8.65
CA ALA A 133 13.50 -24.77 8.61
C ALA A 133 13.63 -26.19 8.05
N VAL A 134 12.73 -27.11 8.44
CA VAL A 134 12.68 -28.46 7.86
C VAL A 134 12.43 -28.42 6.36
N TYR A 135 11.50 -27.58 5.91
CA TYR A 135 11.15 -27.49 4.49
C TYR A 135 12.25 -26.84 3.63
N ASP A 136 13.10 -26.02 4.23
CA ASP A 136 14.18 -25.30 3.56
C ASP A 136 15.47 -26.15 3.51
N GLU A 137 15.82 -26.83 4.61
CA GLU A 137 17.07 -27.58 4.72
C GLU A 137 16.98 -29.00 4.17
N PHE A 138 15.79 -29.61 4.14
CA PHE A 138 15.60 -30.98 3.64
C PHE A 138 14.85 -30.98 2.30
N GLU A 139 15.34 -31.79 1.35
CA GLU A 139 14.75 -31.87 0.01
C GLU A 139 13.47 -32.73 -0.04
N SER A 140 13.37 -33.75 0.82
CA SER A 140 12.24 -34.70 0.87
C SER A 140 12.02 -35.27 2.28
N ALA A 141 10.85 -35.88 2.49
CA ALA A 141 10.53 -36.60 3.73
C ALA A 141 11.49 -37.78 3.99
N GLU A 142 12.04 -38.39 2.95
CA GLU A 142 12.97 -39.52 3.05
C GLU A 142 14.34 -39.07 3.55
N ALA A 143 14.83 -37.91 3.10
CA ALA A 143 16.07 -37.33 3.61
C ALA A 143 15.99 -37.08 5.12
N LEU A 144 14.84 -36.57 5.59
CA LEU A 144 14.57 -36.38 7.00
C LEU A 144 14.49 -37.72 7.76
N ALA A 145 13.85 -38.74 7.19
CA ALA A 145 13.70 -40.06 7.81
C ALA A 145 15.01 -40.84 7.95
N ASN A 146 16.01 -40.55 7.10
CA ASN A 146 17.33 -41.18 7.13
C ASN A 146 18.34 -40.44 8.03
N MET A 147 17.97 -39.30 8.60
CA MET A 147 18.84 -38.54 9.50
C MET A 147 18.97 -39.25 10.85
N ASP A 148 20.14 -39.13 11.49
CA ASP A 148 20.32 -39.65 12.84
C ASP A 148 19.42 -38.92 13.85
N LEU A 149 18.91 -39.65 14.83
CA LEU A 149 17.94 -39.12 15.79
C LEU A 149 18.54 -38.05 16.71
N HIS A 150 19.84 -38.16 17.04
CA HIS A 150 20.52 -37.11 17.81
C HIS A 150 20.69 -35.85 16.98
N GLU A 151 21.13 -35.99 15.72
CA GLU A 151 21.27 -34.86 14.81
C GLU A 151 19.92 -34.16 14.57
N LEU A 152 18.84 -34.92 14.39
CA LEU A 152 17.50 -34.36 14.23
C LEU A 152 17.03 -33.62 15.50
N THR A 153 17.35 -34.15 16.67
CA THR A 153 17.02 -33.52 17.96
C THR A 153 17.77 -32.20 18.13
N ASP A 154 19.07 -32.20 17.85
CA ASP A 154 19.90 -31.00 17.90
C ASP A 154 19.42 -29.94 16.91
N PHE A 155 19.08 -30.36 15.69
CA PHE A 155 18.49 -29.49 14.67
C PHE A 155 17.17 -28.85 15.14
N ILE A 156 16.26 -29.65 15.70
CA ILE A 156 14.97 -29.14 16.21
C ILE A 156 15.20 -28.17 17.38
N ILE A 157 16.16 -28.43 18.26
CA ILE A 157 16.51 -27.54 19.37
C ILE A 157 17.10 -26.23 18.85
N GLU A 158 17.97 -26.28 17.85
CA GLU A 158 18.58 -25.09 17.26
C GLU A 158 17.55 -24.20 16.56
N LYS A 159 16.66 -24.80 15.74
CA LYS A 159 15.69 -24.06 14.91
C LYS A 159 14.37 -23.78 15.62
N GLY A 160 14.05 -24.55 16.65
CA GLY A 160 12.90 -24.37 17.52
C GLY A 160 13.14 -23.26 18.53
N ARG A 161 12.29 -22.24 18.56
CA ARG A 161 12.28 -21.28 19.67
C ARG A 161 12.00 -22.01 20.99
N ILE A 162 13.03 -22.22 21.80
CA ILE A 162 13.11 -22.31 23.29
C ILE A 162 11.77 -22.59 24.02
N VAL A 163 11.04 -23.66 23.68
CA VAL A 163 9.90 -24.13 24.50
C VAL A 163 10.10 -25.56 24.97
N PHE A 164 10.93 -26.36 24.28
CA PHE A 164 11.24 -27.73 24.71
C PHE A 164 12.27 -27.81 25.85
N LEU A 165 13.11 -26.78 26.04
CA LEU A 165 14.24 -26.83 26.99
C LEU A 165 13.86 -26.65 28.48
N ILE A 166 12.59 -26.36 28.81
CA ILE A 166 12.17 -26.07 30.20
C ILE A 166 11.54 -27.27 30.92
N LEU A 167 11.25 -28.40 30.24
CA LEU A 167 10.55 -29.55 30.85
C LEU A 167 11.45 -30.72 31.29
N MET A 168 12.78 -30.54 31.33
CA MET A 168 13.71 -31.56 31.87
C MET A 168 14.68 -31.00 32.93
N GLN A 169 14.15 -30.25 33.90
CA GLN A 169 14.79 -30.07 35.21
C GLN A 169 13.94 -30.71 36.30
#